data_AF-A0A326GDN1-F1
#
_entry.id   AF-A0A326GDN1-F1
#
_cell.length_a   1.000
_cell.length_b   1.000
_cell.length_c   1.000
_cell.angle_alpha   90.00
_cell.angle_beta   90.00
_cell.angle_gamma   90.00
#
_symmetry.space_group_name_H-M   'P 1'
#
loop_
_entity.id
_entity.type
_entity.pdbx_description
1 polymer ?
#
loop_
_entity_poly.entity_id
_entity_poly.type
_entity_poly.pdbx_seq_one_letter_code
_entity_poly.pdbx_strand_id
1 'polypeptide(L)'
;MKKTTLFAAVLAAMPVPALANHVPSIAVEITDLDLASAKDQDRLESRVKRAIRKACHIGGKGFSVRQAEKECRSELEQLASAEVRLANAWARIRGKA
;
A
#
# COMPACT_ATOMS: atom_id res chain seq x y z
N MET A 1 6.45 -24.75 -1.17
CA MET A 1 5.71 -23.51 -1.50
C MET A 1 6.03 -22.47 -0.45
N LYS A 2 6.68 -21.36 -0.81
CA LYS A 2 7.08 -20.29 0.14
C LYS A 2 6.09 -19.14 0.02
N LYS A 3 5.39 -18.82 1.12
CA LYS A 3 4.42 -17.72 1.22
C LYS A 3 5.20 -16.41 1.39
N THR A 4 4.93 -15.40 0.57
CA THR A 4 5.59 -14.10 0.68
C THR A 4 4.53 -13.00 0.72
N THR A 5 4.44 -12.31 1.85
CA THR A 5 3.53 -11.18 2.10
C THR A 5 4.34 -9.89 2.04
N LEU A 6 3.85 -8.86 1.35
CA LEU A 6 4.46 -7.52 1.35
C LEU A 6 3.83 -6.66 2.45
N PHE A 7 4.67 -5.93 3.19
CA PHE A 7 4.28 -5.09 4.33
C PHE A 7 4.83 -3.66 4.15
N ALA A 8 3.95 -2.71 3.85
CA ALA A 8 4.29 -1.29 3.79
C ALA A 8 4.14 -0.64 5.18
N ALA A 9 5.25 -0.11 5.73
CA ALA A 9 5.27 0.57 7.02
C ALA A 9 5.84 2.01 6.91
N VAL A 10 5.23 2.93 7.67
CA VAL A 10 5.64 4.35 7.80
C VAL A 10 6.53 4.53 9.03
N LEU A 11 7.66 5.19 8.87
CA LEU A 11 8.42 5.81 9.97
C LEU A 11 8.21 7.33 9.86
N ALA A 12 7.16 7.84 10.49
CA ALA A 12 6.96 9.28 10.65
C ALA A 12 7.63 9.70 11.97
N ALA A 13 8.80 10.34 11.88
CA ALA A 13 9.46 10.96 13.01
C ALA A 13 8.83 12.34 13.28
N MET A 14 7.74 12.38 14.04
CA MET A 14 7.23 13.59 14.67
C MET A 14 6.88 13.30 16.13
N PRO A 15 7.22 14.21 17.08
CA PRO A 15 6.96 14.00 18.50
C PRO A 15 5.50 14.35 18.80
N VAL A 16 4.59 13.43 18.48
CA VAL A 16 3.19 13.52 18.91
C VAL A 16 3.02 12.54 20.08
N PRO A 17 2.51 12.98 21.25
CA PRO A 17 2.47 12.15 22.45
C PRO A 17 1.52 10.98 22.25
N ALA A 18 2.08 9.76 22.27
CA ALA A 18 1.47 8.49 22.65
C ALA A 18 -0.06 8.34 22.48
N LEU A 19 -0.59 8.66 21.30
CA LEU A 19 -1.69 7.90 20.74
C LEU A 19 -1.03 6.70 20.07
N ALA A 20 -1.42 5.49 20.44
CA ALA A 20 -0.92 4.26 19.83
C ALA A 20 -0.83 4.47 18.31
N ASN A 21 0.40 4.53 17.80
CA ASN A 21 0.74 4.82 16.41
C ASN A 21 0.11 3.74 15.53
N HIS A 22 -1.17 3.87 15.21
CA HIS A 22 -1.82 3.09 14.17
C HIS A 22 -1.35 3.67 12.85
N VAL A 23 -0.08 3.38 12.53
CA VAL A 23 0.47 3.62 11.22
C VAL A 23 -0.51 2.94 10.25
N PRO A 24 -1.20 3.70 9.38
CA PRO A 24 -2.11 3.09 8.44
C PRO A 24 -1.27 2.12 7.61
N SER A 25 -1.61 0.84 7.70
CA SER A 25 -0.93 -0.24 7.01
C SER A 25 -1.95 -1.01 6.20
N ILE A 26 -1.53 -1.44 5.02
CA ILE A 26 -2.35 -2.24 4.13
C ILE A 26 -1.61 -3.52 3.82
N ALA A 27 -2.31 -4.65 3.93
CA ALA A 27 -1.81 -5.94 3.47
C ALA A 27 -2.46 -6.24 2.10
N VAL A 28 -1.64 -6.53 1.10
CA VAL A 28 -2.10 -6.92 -0.23
C VAL A 28 -1.50 -8.27 -0.60
N GLU A 29 -2.37 -9.24 -0.88
CA GLU A 29 -1.93 -10.55 -1.35
C GLU A 29 -1.50 -10.50 -2.82
N ILE A 30 -0.33 -11.07 -3.09
CA ILE A 30 0.33 -11.10 -4.39
C ILE A 30 0.66 -12.52 -4.87
N THR A 31 0.21 -13.55 -4.14
CA THR A 31 0.56 -14.95 -4.38
C THR A 31 0.01 -15.49 -5.69
N ASP A 32 -1.07 -14.90 -6.19
CA ASP A 32 -1.73 -15.22 -7.46
C ASP A 32 -1.29 -14.32 -8.62
N LEU A 33 -0.33 -13.42 -8.38
CA LEU A 33 0.15 -12.46 -9.39
C LEU A 33 1.55 -12.86 -9.88
N ASP A 34 1.70 -13.00 -11.19
CA ASP A 34 3.03 -13.05 -11.80
C ASP A 34 3.56 -11.63 -12.02
N LEU A 35 4.32 -11.14 -11.05
CA LEU A 35 4.89 -9.79 -11.11
C LEU A 35 5.94 -9.61 -12.22
N ALA A 36 6.33 -10.65 -12.97
CA ALA A 36 7.10 -10.50 -14.21
C ALA A 36 6.23 -10.03 -15.39
N SER A 37 4.92 -10.28 -15.32
CA SER A 37 3.93 -9.87 -16.33
C SER A 37 3.42 -8.45 -16.10
N ALA A 38 3.42 -7.62 -17.14
CA ALA A 38 2.85 -6.26 -17.08
C ALA A 38 1.38 -6.26 -16.63
N LYS A 39 0.60 -7.25 -17.09
CA LYS A 39 -0.82 -7.37 -16.75
C LYS A 39 -1.05 -7.60 -15.26
N ASP A 40 -0.20 -8.39 -14.62
CA ASP A 40 -0.34 -8.69 -13.19
C ASP A 40 0.29 -7.59 -12.31
N GLN A 41 1.26 -6.83 -12.83
CA GLN A 41 1.71 -5.56 -12.22
C GLN A 41 0.56 -4.54 -12.16
N ASP A 42 -0.21 -4.37 -13.24
CA ASP A 42 -1.37 -3.47 -13.25
C ASP A 42 -2.47 -3.91 -12.27
N ARG A 43 -2.64 -5.23 -12.11
CA ARG A 43 -3.54 -5.80 -11.11
C ARG A 43 -3.07 -5.52 -9.69
N LEU A 44 -1.77 -5.64 -9.42
CA LEU A 44 -1.19 -5.29 -8.13
C LEU A 44 -1.48 -3.82 -7.80
N GLU A 45 -1.20 -2.90 -8.72
CA GLU A 45 -1.45 -1.48 -8.53
C GLU A 45 -2.94 -1.20 -8.26
N SER A 46 -3.83 -1.86 -9.00
CA SER A 46 -5.27 -1.76 -8.81
C SER A 46 -5.72 -2.29 -7.43
N ARG A 47 -5.13 -3.38 -6.94
CA ARG A 47 -5.41 -3.94 -5.62
C ARG A 47 -4.95 -3.02 -4.51
N VAL A 48 -3.74 -2.48 -4.63
CA VAL A 48 -3.18 -1.49 -3.70
C VAL A 48 -4.11 -0.28 -3.62
N LYS A 49 -4.48 0.31 -4.75
CA LYS A 49 -5.43 1.46 -4.78
C LYS A 49 -6.76 1.14 -4.09
N ARG A 50 -7.29 -0.08 -4.25
CA ARG A 50 -8.53 -0.50 -3.57
C ARG A 50 -8.32 -0.68 -2.06
N ALA A 51 -7.21 -1.29 -1.66
CA ALA A 51 -6.88 -1.48 -0.25
C ALA A 51 -6.73 -0.13 0.46
N ILE A 52 -6.02 0.82 -0.16
CA ILE A 52 -5.87 2.20 0.34
C ILE A 52 -7.23 2.87 0.53
N ARG A 53 -8.12 2.80 -0.48
CA ARG A 53 -9.46 3.40 -0.37
C ARG A 53 -10.27 2.78 0.77
N LYS A 54 -10.16 1.47 0.98
CA LYS A 54 -10.84 0.80 2.09
C LYS A 54 -10.27 1.19 3.44
N ALA A 55 -8.94 1.24 3.56
CA ALA A 55 -8.24 1.61 4.79
C ALA A 55 -8.52 3.06 5.20
N CYS A 56 -8.55 3.97 4.23
CA CYS A 56 -8.84 5.39 4.48
C CYS A 56 -10.33 5.73 4.46
N HIS A 57 -11.23 4.75 4.39
CA HIS A 57 -12.66 5.05 4.41
C HIS A 57 -13.12 5.31 5.85
N ILE A 58 -13.54 6.55 6.13
CA ILE A 58 -14.00 6.97 7.45
C ILE A 58 -15.54 6.90 7.55
N GLY A 59 -16.25 6.95 6.41
CA GLY A 59 -17.70 6.71 6.37
C GLY A 59 -18.59 7.88 6.80
N GLY A 60 -18.05 9.11 6.82
CA GLY A 60 -18.76 10.32 7.23
C GLY A 60 -19.14 11.27 6.07
N LYS A 61 -20.01 12.25 6.36
CA LYS A 61 -20.31 13.38 5.47
C LYS A 61 -19.69 14.65 6.04
N GLY A 62 -19.09 15.48 5.19
CA GLY A 62 -18.50 16.77 5.59
C GLY A 62 -17.15 17.03 4.94
N PHE A 63 -16.74 18.31 4.92
CA PHE A 63 -15.47 18.73 4.33
C PHE A 63 -14.26 18.19 5.12
N SER A 64 -14.31 18.24 6.46
CA SER A 64 -13.25 17.72 7.33
C SER A 64 -12.99 16.23 7.12
N VAL A 65 -14.05 15.43 7.03
CA VAL A 65 -13.94 13.99 6.73
C VAL A 65 -13.30 13.78 5.37
N ARG A 66 -13.73 14.51 4.35
CA ARG A 66 -13.13 14.41 3.00
C ARG A 66 -11.66 14.80 2.97
N GLN A 67 -11.24 15.78 3.77
CA GLN A 67 -9.83 16.15 3.89
C GLN A 67 -9.03 15.05 4.58
N ALA A 68 -9.51 14.51 5.70
CA ALA A 68 -8.85 13.40 6.39
C ALA A 68 -8.72 12.16 5.48
N GLU A 69 -9.77 11.79 4.73
CA GLU A 69 -9.70 10.68 3.77
C GLU A 69 -8.74 10.97 2.59
N LYS A 70 -8.54 12.24 2.20
CA LYS A 70 -7.57 12.62 1.16
C LYS A 70 -6.14 12.55 1.68
N GLU A 71 -5.89 13.07 2.87
CA GLU A 71 -4.57 13.06 3.52
C GLU A 71 -4.11 11.61 3.73
N CYS A 72 -4.96 10.76 4.33
CA CYS A 72 -4.68 9.34 4.49
C CYS A 72 -4.35 8.64 3.16
N ARG A 73 -5.11 8.92 2.09
CA ARG A 73 -4.85 8.32 0.77
C ARG A 73 -3.51 8.78 0.19
N SER A 74 -3.21 10.07 0.25
CA SER A 74 -1.95 10.63 -0.26
C SER A 74 -0.75 9.98 0.43
N GLU A 75 -0.82 9.84 1.75
CA GLU A 75 0.26 9.22 2.54
C GLU A 75 0.43 7.75 2.15
N LEU A 76 -0.66 6.96 2.20
CA LEU A 76 -0.61 5.54 1.84
C LEU A 76 -0.19 5.28 0.39
N GLU A 77 -0.60 6.12 -0.55
CA GLU A 77 -0.20 6.01 -1.96
C GLU A 77 1.31 6.24 -2.13
N GLN A 78 1.89 7.22 -1.44
CA GLN A 78 3.33 7.46 -1.49
C GLN A 78 4.13 6.25 -0.99
N LEU A 79 3.71 5.66 0.13
CA LEU A 79 4.40 4.50 0.72
C LEU A 79 4.26 3.25 -0.13
N ALA A 80 3.02 2.95 -0.54
CA ALA A 80 2.75 1.78 -1.35
C ALA A 80 3.42 1.87 -2.73
N SER A 81 3.63 3.08 -3.27
CA SER A 81 4.36 3.24 -4.54
C SER A 81 5.80 2.75 -4.46
N ALA A 82 6.49 2.97 -3.34
CA ALA A 82 7.86 2.49 -3.13
C ALA A 82 7.89 0.96 -3.05
N GLU A 83 6.95 0.37 -2.31
CA GLU A 83 6.80 -1.08 -2.15
C GLU A 83 6.50 -1.79 -3.47
N VAL A 84 5.56 -1.26 -4.26
CA VAL A 84 5.18 -1.81 -5.57
C VAL A 84 6.37 -1.74 -6.53
N ARG A 85 7.14 -0.65 -6.52
CA ARG A 85 8.35 -0.52 -7.35
C ARG A 85 9.39 -1.55 -6.96
N LEU A 86 9.62 -1.77 -5.66
CA LEU A 86 10.53 -2.81 -5.17
C LEU A 86 10.04 -4.20 -5.58
N ALA A 87 8.77 -4.52 -5.35
CA ALA A 87 8.18 -5.82 -5.72
C ALA A 87 8.34 -6.13 -7.22
N ASN A 88 8.05 -5.15 -8.08
CA ASN A 88 8.21 -5.29 -9.53
C ASN A 88 9.69 -5.41 -9.93
N ALA A 89 10.59 -4.67 -9.30
CA ALA A 89 12.04 -4.78 -9.56
C ALA A 89 12.57 -6.16 -9.17
N TRP A 90 12.20 -6.67 -8.00
CA TRP A 90 12.56 -8.01 -7.53
C TRP A 90 12.03 -9.12 -8.44
N ALA A 91 10.83 -8.95 -8.99
CA ALA A 91 10.25 -9.90 -9.94
C ALA A 91 11.05 -9.94 -11.26
N ARG A 92 11.46 -8.78 -11.79
CA ARG A 92 12.31 -8.71 -13.00
C ARG A 92 13.66 -9.38 -12.82
N ILE A 93 14.28 -9.26 -11.64
CA ILE A 93 15.55 -9.91 -11.35
C ILE A 93 15.37 -11.44 -11.30
N ARG A 94 14.32 -11.93 -10.64
CA ARG A 94 14.06 -13.38 -10.50
C ARG A 94 13.56 -14.05 -11.79
N GLY A 95 12.85 -13.33 -12.66
CA GLY A 95 12.36 -13.87 -13.94
C GLY A 95 13.44 -13.98 -15.03
N LYS A 96 14.67 -13.51 -14.75
CA LYS A 96 15.80 -13.55 -15.68
C LYS A 96 16.81 -14.67 -15.40
N ALA A 97 16.46 -15.60 -14.50
CA ALA A 97 17.26 -16.76 -14.11
C ALA A 97 16.67 -18.05 -14.69
#